data_AF-Q1GG02-F1
#
_entry.id   AF-Q1GG02-F1
#
_cell.length_a   1.000
_cell.length_b   1.000
_cell.length_c   1.000
_cell.angle_alpha   90.00
_cell.angle_beta   90.00
_cell.angle_gamma   90.00
#
_symmetry.space_group_name_H-M   'P 1'
#
loop_
_entity.id
_entity.type
_entity.pdbx_description
1 polymer ?
#
loop_
_entity_poly.entity_id
_entity_poly.type
_entity_poly.pdbx_seq_one_letter_code
_entity_poly.pdbx_strand_id
1 'polypeptide(L)'
;MQPKIAAQMFDNLVTQAGGKEAAASVIASAVGHSISIGTLTKIKNGQLEVPLLWAWALMDATRNNCFDTYRASSVRDGGETCLYALSGEASEEGGQAVCAGIRAAQSGDAGDYAAAVVEAREASAKFDEMAVRFEALAAGVTPIRKA
;
A
#
# COMPACT_ATOMS: atom_id res chain seq x y z
N MET A 1 -4.17 -0.95 -9.00
CA MET A 1 -5.46 -1.67 -9.14
C MET A 1 -5.86 -1.65 -10.61
N GLN A 2 -6.24 -2.78 -11.21
CA GLN A 2 -6.65 -2.78 -12.63
C GLN A 2 -7.98 -2.02 -12.80
N PRO A 3 -8.11 -1.09 -13.76
CA PRO A 3 -9.31 -0.25 -13.92
C PRO A 3 -10.62 -1.03 -14.08
N LYS A 4 -10.58 -2.18 -14.78
CA LYS A 4 -11.75 -3.05 -14.97
C LYS A 4 -12.23 -3.69 -13.66
N ILE A 5 -11.30 -4.08 -12.79
CA ILE A 5 -11.63 -4.68 -11.49
C ILE A 5 -12.26 -3.62 -10.58
N ALA A 6 -11.66 -2.42 -10.54
CA ALA A 6 -12.21 -1.30 -9.78
C ALA A 6 -13.65 -0.95 -10.22
N ALA A 7 -13.91 -0.88 -11.52
CA ALA A 7 -15.24 -0.61 -12.07
C ALA A 7 -16.27 -1.68 -11.67
N GLN A 8 -15.89 -2.96 -11.70
CA GLN A 8 -16.78 -4.07 -11.30
C GLN A 8 -17.07 -4.07 -9.80
N MET A 9 -16.05 -3.84 -8.98
CA MET A 9 -16.22 -3.72 -7.52
C MET A 9 -17.13 -2.55 -7.16
N PHE A 10 -16.94 -1.42 -7.82
CA PHE A 10 -17.79 -0.24 -7.64
C PHE A 10 -19.23 -0.49 -8.08
N ASP A 11 -19.47 -1.15 -9.23
CA ASP A 11 -20.82 -1.51 -9.69
C ASP A 11 -21.53 -2.49 -8.74
N ASN A 12 -20.78 -3.41 -8.12
CA ASN A 12 -21.30 -4.28 -7.07
C ASN A 12 -21.74 -3.48 -5.84
N LEU A 13 -20.93 -2.52 -5.39
CA LEU A 13 -21.30 -1.62 -4.29
C LEU A 13 -22.55 -0.78 -4.62
N VAL A 14 -22.64 -0.26 -5.85
CA VAL A 14 -23.83 0.47 -6.33
C VAL A 14 -25.07 -0.42 -6.30
N THR A 15 -24.94 -1.68 -6.70
CA THR A 15 -26.05 -2.64 -6.66
C THR A 15 -26.49 -2.94 -5.23
N GLN A 16 -25.54 -3.18 -4.32
CA GLN A 16 -25.80 -3.44 -2.90
C GLN A 16 -26.41 -2.25 -2.17
N ALA A 17 -26.05 -1.02 -2.56
CA ALA A 17 -26.64 0.20 -2.04
C ALA A 17 -28.10 0.41 -2.46
N GLY A 18 -28.65 -0.43 -3.34
CA GLY A 18 -30.03 -0.35 -3.82
C GLY A 18 -30.18 0.28 -5.21
N GLY A 19 -29.10 0.34 -6.00
CA GLY A 19 -29.10 0.87 -7.36
C GLY A 19 -28.48 2.28 -7.48
N LYS A 20 -28.50 2.83 -8.69
CA LYS A 20 -27.74 4.05 -9.04
C LYS A 20 -28.25 5.29 -8.30
N GLU A 21 -29.55 5.38 -8.07
CA GLU A 21 -30.20 6.51 -7.40
C GLU A 21 -29.81 6.54 -5.92
N ALA A 22 -29.89 5.39 -5.24
CA ALA A 22 -29.50 5.25 -3.85
C ALA A 22 -27.98 5.49 -3.69
N ALA A 23 -27.16 4.91 -4.56
CA ALA A 23 -25.71 5.12 -4.55
C ALA A 23 -25.34 6.60 -4.77
N ALA A 24 -25.99 7.28 -5.71
CA ALA A 24 -25.76 8.71 -5.94
C ALA A 24 -26.11 9.55 -4.71
N SER A 25 -27.19 9.21 -3.99
CA SER A 25 -27.57 9.87 -2.74
C SER A 25 -26.56 9.65 -1.61
N VAL A 26 -26.10 8.41 -1.42
CA VAL A 26 -25.07 8.06 -0.44
C VAL A 26 -23.77 8.83 -0.73
N ILE A 27 -23.31 8.81 -1.97
CA ILE A 27 -22.09 9.51 -2.36
C ILE A 27 -22.26 11.01 -2.19
N ALA A 28 -23.39 11.59 -2.64
CA ALA A 28 -23.65 13.02 -2.53
C ALA A 28 -23.63 13.50 -1.07
N SER A 29 -24.15 12.68 -0.15
CA SER A 29 -24.12 12.96 1.28
C SER A 29 -22.69 12.96 1.84
N ALA A 30 -21.81 12.09 1.33
CA ALA A 30 -20.42 12.02 1.76
C ALA A 30 -19.54 13.15 1.18
N VAL A 31 -19.79 13.58 -0.06
CA VAL A 31 -18.93 14.56 -0.77
C VAL A 31 -19.47 16.00 -0.75
N GLY A 32 -20.70 16.20 -0.26
CA GLY A 32 -21.29 17.53 -0.12
C GLY A 32 -21.83 18.15 -1.43
N HIS A 33 -21.92 17.37 -2.52
CA HIS A 33 -22.49 17.83 -3.78
C HIS A 33 -23.17 16.68 -4.55
N SER A 34 -24.13 17.01 -5.42
CA SER A 34 -24.86 16.02 -6.21
C SER A 34 -23.96 15.30 -7.20
N ILE A 35 -24.20 14.00 -7.41
CA ILE A 35 -23.54 13.16 -8.41
C ILE A 35 -24.54 12.77 -9.49
N SER A 36 -24.12 12.82 -10.75
CA SER A 36 -24.97 12.39 -11.87
C SER A 36 -24.96 10.86 -12.04
N ILE A 37 -26.13 10.28 -12.34
CA ILE A 37 -26.27 8.86 -12.71
C ILE A 37 -25.45 8.53 -13.97
N GLY A 38 -25.30 9.52 -14.87
CA GLY A 38 -24.44 9.40 -16.05
C GLY A 38 -22.99 9.14 -15.68
N THR A 39 -22.48 9.79 -14.62
CA THR A 39 -21.11 9.57 -14.12
C THR A 39 -20.94 8.14 -13.60
N LEU A 40 -21.88 7.63 -12.80
CA LEU A 40 -21.84 6.25 -12.31
C LEU A 40 -21.85 5.24 -13.47
N THR A 41 -22.61 5.53 -14.54
CA THR A 41 -22.67 4.68 -15.74
C THR A 41 -21.35 4.69 -16.52
N LYS A 42 -20.69 5.85 -16.64
CA LYS A 42 -19.36 5.94 -17.27
C LYS A 42 -18.30 5.16 -16.49
N ILE A 43 -18.34 5.22 -15.15
CA ILE A 43 -17.45 4.43 -14.27
C ILE A 43 -17.67 2.94 -14.50
N LYS A 44 -18.94 2.47 -14.48
CA LYS A 44 -19.28 1.06 -14.76
C LYS A 44 -18.69 0.57 -16.09
N ASN A 45 -18.75 1.41 -17.12
CA ASN A 45 -18.25 1.09 -18.46
C ASN A 45 -16.72 1.24 -18.59
N GLY A 46 -16.00 1.56 -17.52
CA GLY A 46 -14.56 1.78 -17.53
C GLY A 46 -14.11 3.03 -18.30
N GLN A 47 -15.04 3.96 -18.55
CA GLN A 47 -14.75 5.23 -19.23
C GLN A 47 -14.26 6.31 -18.26
N LEU A 48 -14.47 6.12 -16.96
CA LEU A 48 -13.98 6.96 -15.89
C LEU A 48 -13.42 6.09 -14.77
N GLU A 49 -12.44 6.61 -14.07
CA GLU A 49 -11.90 5.99 -12.86
C GLU A 49 -12.88 6.11 -11.69
N VAL A 50 -12.73 5.22 -10.72
CA VAL A 50 -13.51 5.23 -9.47
C VAL A 50 -12.86 6.21 -8.50
N PRO A 51 -13.52 7.31 -8.10
CA PRO A 51 -13.00 8.18 -7.05
C PRO A 51 -13.01 7.43 -5.71
N LEU A 52 -11.87 7.44 -5.00
CA LEU A 52 -11.69 6.66 -3.78
C LEU A 52 -12.70 7.01 -2.69
N LEU A 53 -12.99 8.30 -2.52
CA LEU A 53 -13.98 8.77 -1.54
C LEU A 53 -15.39 8.24 -1.84
N TRP A 54 -15.73 8.03 -3.12
CA TRP A 54 -17.03 7.47 -3.51
C TRP A 54 -17.08 5.98 -3.22
N ALA A 55 -15.98 5.26 -3.46
CA ALA A 55 -15.87 3.86 -3.10
C ALA A 55 -16.03 3.69 -1.58
N TRP A 56 -15.32 4.48 -0.76
CA TRP A 56 -15.44 4.43 0.70
C TRP A 56 -16.85 4.72 1.19
N ALA A 57 -17.50 5.77 0.69
CA ALA A 57 -18.87 6.09 1.07
C ALA A 57 -19.83 4.91 0.82
N LEU A 58 -19.68 4.20 -0.30
CA LEU A 58 -20.49 3.02 -0.59
C LEU A 58 -20.05 1.79 0.21
N MET A 59 -18.77 1.60 0.49
CA MET A 59 -18.27 0.53 1.35
C MET A 59 -18.82 0.66 2.76
N ASP A 60 -18.86 1.87 3.32
CA ASP A 60 -19.43 2.15 4.64
C ASP A 60 -20.94 1.87 4.66
N ALA A 61 -21.66 2.32 3.63
CA ALA A 61 -23.10 2.11 3.52
C ALA A 61 -23.49 0.63 3.34
N THR A 62 -22.66 -0.15 2.65
CA THR A 62 -22.93 -1.56 2.33
C THR A 62 -22.21 -2.55 3.26
N ARG A 63 -21.33 -2.06 4.13
CA ARG A 63 -20.39 -2.85 4.97
C ARG A 63 -19.54 -3.83 4.17
N ASN A 64 -19.24 -3.50 2.92
CA ASN A 64 -18.49 -4.35 2.01
C ASN A 64 -17.11 -3.74 1.73
N ASN A 65 -16.07 -4.29 2.36
CA ASN A 65 -14.72 -3.74 2.32
C ASN A 65 -13.90 -4.20 1.09
N CYS A 66 -14.53 -4.38 -0.07
CA CYS A 66 -13.90 -5.04 -1.21
C CYS A 66 -12.63 -4.34 -1.72
N PHE A 67 -12.60 -3.00 -1.76
CA PHE A 67 -11.41 -2.24 -2.18
C PHE A 67 -10.24 -2.43 -1.22
N ASP A 68 -10.50 -2.46 0.08
CA ASP A 68 -9.47 -2.71 1.09
C ASP A 68 -8.98 -4.15 1.03
N THR A 69 -9.89 -5.12 0.87
CA THR A 69 -9.54 -6.53 0.71
C THR A 69 -8.70 -6.74 -0.54
N TYR A 70 -9.05 -6.14 -1.67
CA TYR A 70 -8.26 -6.22 -2.90
C TYR A 70 -6.90 -5.55 -2.74
N ARG A 71 -6.83 -4.41 -2.04
CA ARG A 71 -5.56 -3.74 -1.76
C ARG A 71 -4.68 -4.59 -0.84
N ALA A 72 -5.25 -5.15 0.21
CA ALA A 72 -4.56 -6.06 1.12
C ALA A 72 -4.14 -7.36 0.42
N SER A 73 -4.97 -7.90 -0.47
CA SER A 73 -4.63 -9.10 -1.24
C SER A 73 -3.59 -8.80 -2.31
N SER A 74 -3.61 -7.64 -2.98
CA SER A 74 -2.52 -7.26 -3.89
C SER A 74 -1.19 -7.04 -3.16
N VAL A 75 -1.24 -6.69 -1.88
CA VAL A 75 -0.07 -6.66 -0.98
C VAL A 75 0.33 -8.07 -0.48
N ARG A 76 -0.60 -9.03 -0.39
CA ARG A 76 -0.32 -10.42 0.07
C ARG A 76 0.03 -11.39 -1.07
N ASP A 77 -0.67 -11.31 -2.20
CA ASP A 77 -0.53 -12.14 -3.41
C ASP A 77 0.56 -11.58 -4.33
N GLY A 78 0.83 -10.28 -4.25
CA GLY A 78 2.11 -9.74 -4.66
C GLY A 78 3.12 -10.12 -3.58
N GLY A 79 3.76 -11.28 -3.70
CA GLY A 79 4.93 -11.68 -2.89
C GLY A 79 6.13 -10.73 -3.00
N GLU A 80 5.90 -9.49 -3.41
CA GLU A 80 6.82 -8.38 -3.32
C GLU A 80 6.70 -7.80 -1.92
N THR A 81 7.72 -8.02 -1.08
CA THR A 81 7.95 -7.22 0.11
C THR A 81 7.70 -5.76 -0.25
N CYS A 82 6.65 -5.15 0.33
CA CYS A 82 6.33 -3.74 0.12
C CYS A 82 7.63 -2.96 0.36
N LEU A 83 8.15 -2.24 -0.64
CA LEU A 83 9.45 -1.58 -0.50
C LEU A 83 9.48 -0.62 0.71
N TYR A 84 8.33 -0.03 1.05
CA TYR A 84 8.19 0.77 2.26
C TYR A 84 8.37 -0.06 3.54
N ALA A 85 7.86 -1.30 3.58
CA ALA A 85 8.07 -2.20 4.69
C ALA A 85 9.52 -2.66 4.77
N LEU A 86 10.12 -3.09 3.64
CA LEU A 86 11.51 -3.54 3.60
C LEU A 86 12.51 -2.42 3.96
N SER A 87 12.28 -1.20 3.45
CA SER A 87 13.08 -0.04 3.84
C SER A 87 12.88 0.36 5.30
N GLY A 88 11.68 0.15 5.85
CA GLY A 88 11.38 0.33 7.26
C GLY A 88 12.15 -0.65 8.14
N GLU A 89 12.07 -1.94 7.82
CA GLU A 89 12.80 -3.02 8.50
C GLU A 89 14.32 -2.79 8.44
N ALA A 90 14.88 -2.48 7.26
CA ALA A 90 16.31 -2.18 7.14
C ALA A 90 16.75 -0.95 7.96
N SER A 91 15.88 0.06 8.06
CA SER A 91 16.15 1.25 8.88
C SER A 91 16.11 0.94 10.38
N GLU A 92 15.18 0.08 10.80
CA GLU A 92 15.06 -0.38 12.19
C GLU A 92 16.31 -1.15 12.61
N GLU A 93 16.70 -2.18 11.84
CA GLU A 93 17.91 -2.97 12.08
C GLU A 93 19.17 -2.09 12.08
N GLY A 94 19.29 -1.17 11.13
CA GLY A 94 20.40 -0.20 11.10
C GLY A 94 20.45 0.69 12.35
N GLY A 95 19.30 1.08 12.88
CA GLY A 95 19.21 1.83 14.13
C GLY A 95 19.64 1.00 15.34
N GLN A 96 19.25 -0.28 15.40
CA GLN A 96 19.64 -1.21 16.47
C GLN A 96 21.16 -1.44 16.47
N ALA A 97 21.75 -1.66 15.30
CA ALA A 97 23.21 -1.77 15.12
C ALA A 97 23.97 -0.53 15.62
N VAL A 98 23.49 0.68 15.29
CA VAL A 98 24.10 1.92 15.78
C VAL A 98 23.99 2.03 17.30
N CYS A 99 22.84 1.72 17.88
CA CYS A 99 22.65 1.77 19.33
C CYS A 99 23.56 0.78 20.07
N ALA A 100 23.69 -0.45 19.55
CA ALA A 100 24.55 -1.47 20.11
C ALA A 100 26.03 -1.07 20.01
N GLY A 101 26.46 -0.49 18.88
CA GLY A 101 27.82 0.03 18.70
C GLY A 101 28.16 1.16 19.68
N ILE A 102 27.23 2.10 19.91
CA ILE A 102 27.41 3.17 20.90
C ILE A 102 27.52 2.57 22.31
N ARG A 103 26.66 1.60 22.65
CA ARG A 103 26.70 0.94 23.96
C ARG A 103 28.03 0.24 24.21
N ALA A 104 28.51 -0.54 23.23
CA ALA A 104 29.80 -1.23 23.31
C ALA A 104 30.96 -0.25 23.47
N ALA A 105 30.93 0.88 22.77
CA ALA A 105 31.96 1.93 22.91
C ALA A 105 31.96 2.60 24.29
N GLN A 106 30.81 2.65 24.97
CA GLN A 106 30.66 3.27 26.29
C GLN A 106 30.96 2.31 27.45
N SER A 107 30.62 1.04 27.33
CA SER A 107 30.72 0.09 28.44
C SER A 107 32.09 -0.56 28.56
N GLY A 108 32.80 -0.77 27.45
CA GLY A 108 34.03 -1.57 27.42
C GLY A 108 33.80 -3.06 27.73
N ASP A 109 32.54 -3.50 27.78
CA ASP A 109 32.16 -4.88 28.12
C ASP A 109 32.25 -5.79 26.90
N ALA A 110 32.89 -6.96 27.08
CA ALA A 110 33.07 -7.93 25.99
C ALA A 110 31.75 -8.48 25.43
N GLY A 111 30.71 -8.58 26.27
CA GLY A 111 29.36 -8.98 25.88
C GLY A 111 28.69 -7.91 25.02
N ASP A 112 28.84 -6.63 25.36
CA ASP A 112 28.32 -5.53 24.54
C ASP A 112 29.03 -5.45 23.18
N TYR A 113 30.35 -5.68 23.12
CA TYR A 113 31.05 -5.78 21.83
C TYR A 113 30.56 -6.95 20.98
N ALA A 114 30.29 -8.10 21.61
CA ALA A 114 29.75 -9.26 20.90
C ALA A 114 28.33 -8.98 20.37
N ALA A 115 27.47 -8.34 21.17
CA ALA A 115 26.13 -7.93 20.75
C ALA A 115 26.20 -6.93 19.58
N ALA A 116 27.05 -5.91 19.66
CA ALA A 116 27.23 -4.95 18.57
C ALA A 116 27.64 -5.60 17.24
N VAL A 117 28.44 -6.67 17.27
CA VAL A 117 28.80 -7.44 16.06
C VAL A 117 27.61 -8.20 15.48
N VAL A 118 26.75 -8.77 16.33
CA VAL A 118 25.53 -9.48 15.88
C VAL A 118 24.58 -8.50 15.20
N GLU A 119 24.24 -7.42 15.89
CA GLU A 119 23.31 -6.39 15.39
C GLU A 119 23.82 -5.74 14.09
N ALA A 120 25.13 -5.47 13.98
CA ALA A 120 25.72 -4.96 12.75
C ALA A 120 25.61 -5.94 11.57
N ARG A 121 25.67 -7.26 11.83
CA ARG A 121 25.51 -8.29 10.79
C ARG A 121 24.05 -8.44 10.36
N GLU A 122 23.12 -8.37 11.30
CA GLU A 122 21.68 -8.41 11.02
C GLU A 122 21.26 -7.20 10.16
N ALA A 123 21.71 -6.00 10.54
CA ALA A 123 21.54 -4.80 9.72
C ALA A 123 22.15 -4.95 8.32
N SER A 124 23.38 -5.45 8.20
CA SER A 124 24.02 -5.68 6.89
C SER A 124 23.21 -6.63 6.02
N ALA A 125 22.75 -7.76 6.58
CA ALA A 125 21.94 -8.73 5.85
C ALA A 125 20.63 -8.10 5.33
N LYS A 126 20.03 -7.21 6.11
CA LYS A 126 18.78 -6.56 5.73
C LYS A 126 18.97 -5.46 4.69
N PHE A 127 20.08 -4.73 4.74
CA PHE A 127 20.47 -3.82 3.65
C PHE A 127 20.79 -4.56 2.35
N ASP A 128 21.44 -5.73 2.42
CA ASP A 128 21.73 -6.56 1.25
C ASP A 128 20.43 -7.08 0.62
N GLU A 129 19.48 -7.56 1.43
CA GLU A 129 18.15 -7.98 0.96
C GLU A 129 17.42 -6.83 0.24
N MET A 130 17.46 -5.62 0.81
CA MET A 130 16.89 -4.43 0.20
C MET A 130 17.57 -4.08 -1.13
N ALA A 131 18.91 -4.15 -1.20
CA ALA A 131 19.67 -3.86 -2.41
C ALA A 131 19.31 -4.82 -3.55
N VAL A 132 19.34 -6.13 -3.30
CA VAL A 132 18.95 -7.17 -4.26
C VAL A 132 17.53 -6.91 -4.80
N ARG A 133 16.62 -6.47 -3.92
CA ARG A 133 15.25 -6.20 -4.31
C ARG A 133 15.12 -4.97 -5.21
N PHE A 134 15.82 -3.89 -4.90
CA PHE A 134 15.87 -2.71 -5.76
C PHE A 134 16.47 -3.01 -7.13
N GLU A 135 17.54 -3.81 -7.19
CA GLU A 135 18.15 -4.24 -8.45
C GLU A 135 17.19 -5.06 -9.32
N ALA A 136 16.50 -6.03 -8.71
CA ALA A 136 15.52 -6.86 -9.41
C ALA A 136 14.37 -6.02 -10.00
N LEU A 137 13.90 -5.00 -9.27
CA LEU A 137 12.85 -4.09 -9.75
C LEU A 137 13.38 -3.15 -10.82
N ALA A 138 14.59 -2.61 -10.68
CA ALA A 138 15.19 -1.72 -11.67
C ALA A 138 15.32 -2.40 -13.05
N ALA A 139 15.63 -3.70 -13.08
CA ALA A 139 15.67 -4.48 -14.32
C ALA A 139 14.33 -4.57 -15.06
N GLY A 140 13.20 -4.40 -14.36
CA GLY A 140 11.85 -4.43 -14.91
C GLY A 140 11.26 -3.06 -15.28
N VAL A 141 11.94 -1.95 -14.95
CA VAL A 141 11.40 -0.60 -15.16
C VAL A 141 11.94 -0.01 -16.47
N THR A 142 11.03 0.42 -17.36
CA THR A 142 11.43 1.18 -18.55
C THR A 142 11.88 2.58 -18.11
N PRO A 143 13.11 3.01 -18.42
CA PRO A 143 13.61 4.31 -17.98
C PRO A 143 12.73 5.43 -18.53
N ILE A 144 12.29 6.32 -17.63
CA ILE A 144 11.59 7.55 -18.03
C ILE A 144 12.61 8.39 -18.81
N ARG A 145 12.37 8.61 -20.11
CA ARG A 145 13.18 9.55 -20.89
C ARG A 145 13.08 10.91 -20.20
N LYS A 146 14.18 11.36 -19.61
CA LYS A 146 14.32 12.75 -19.19
C LYS A 146 14.21 13.61 -20.45
N ALA A 147 13.25 14.55 -20.42
CA ALA A 147 13.11 15.59 -21.43
C ALA A 147 14.32 16.54 -21.39
#